data_AF-A0A8D8GBF1-F1
#
_entry.id   AF-A0A8D8GBF1-F1
#
_cell.length_a   1.000
_cell.length_b   1.000
_cell.length_c   1.000
_cell.angle_alpha   90.00
_cell.angle_beta   90.00
_cell.angle_gamma   90.00
#
_symmetry.space_group_name_H-M   'P 1'
#
loop_
_entity.id
_entity.type
_entity.pdbx_description
1 polymer ?
#
loop_
_entity_poly.entity_id
_entity_poly.type
_entity_poly.pdbx_seq_one_letter_code
_entity_poly.pdbx_strand_id
1 'polypeptide(L)'
;MNSLRVCNVIRSSLSKSDILVRGFATSNVVNENHKCKVLVVGGGAGGCSVAAKLSNKLGEGKVIILEPADKHYYQPMFTLIGGGIKTLNDSYRPMAKVLPALAKWLKDSAVKFEPENNAVYTANGDKIEYDFLLVAVGLQLNYDKIPGLVEALSIPKGKVCSNYSPKYVDRTFEALKAFKSGNVIFTYPNSPVKCPGAPQKILYIA
;
A
#
# COMPACT_ATOMS: atom_id res chain seq x y z
N MET A 1 52.55 27.31 49.55
CA MET A 1 52.96 26.09 50.28
C MET A 1 52.45 24.91 49.47
N ASN A 2 53.30 24.40 48.57
CA ASN A 2 53.97 23.08 48.66
C ASN A 2 52.96 21.92 48.68
N SER A 3 53.05 20.85 47.90
CA SER A 3 54.01 20.38 46.91
C SER A 3 53.42 19.08 46.32
N LEU A 4 53.78 18.80 45.07
CA LEU A 4 53.76 17.52 44.34
C LEU A 4 53.63 16.23 45.16
N ARG A 5 52.93 15.23 44.59
CA ARG A 5 53.50 13.87 44.43
C ARG A 5 52.84 13.10 43.29
N VAL A 6 53.63 12.91 42.24
CA VAL A 6 53.49 11.90 41.20
C VAL A 6 53.96 10.55 41.78
N CYS A 7 53.27 9.45 41.47
CA CYS A 7 53.85 8.12 41.57
C CYS A 7 53.35 7.18 40.47
N ASN A 8 54.27 6.96 39.53
CA ASN A 8 54.61 5.74 38.80
C ASN A 8 53.54 4.88 38.12
N VAL A 9 53.62 4.98 36.79
CA VAL A 9 53.41 3.93 35.79
C VAL A 9 54.02 2.59 36.24
N ILE A 10 53.18 1.55 36.30
CA ILE A 10 53.61 0.16 36.09
C ILE A 10 52.93 -0.32 34.80
N ARG A 11 53.74 -0.59 33.77
CA ARG A 11 53.35 -1.35 32.58
C ARG A 11 53.47 -2.85 32.91
N SER A 12 52.36 -3.57 32.77
CA SER A 12 52.33 -5.02 32.50
C SER A 12 50.96 -5.35 31.89
N SER A 13 50.83 -5.30 30.56
CA SER A 13 50.82 -6.46 29.65
C SER A 13 49.58 -7.36 29.77
N LEU A 14 48.82 -7.37 28.66
CA LEU A 14 47.90 -8.39 28.13
C LEU A 14 46.40 -8.30 28.46
N SER A 15 45.68 -7.78 27.45
CA SER A 15 44.51 -8.40 26.79
C SER A 15 43.26 -8.67 27.64
N LYS A 16 42.39 -7.67 27.72
CA LYS A 16 40.93 -7.89 27.75
C LYS A 16 40.31 -7.05 26.65
N SER A 17 39.63 -7.74 25.75
CA SER A 17 38.82 -7.20 24.67
C SER A 17 37.88 -6.11 25.18
N ASP A 18 38.05 -4.89 24.67
CA ASP A 18 37.07 -3.81 24.82
C ASP A 18 35.77 -4.26 24.14
N ILE A 19 34.81 -4.74 24.94
CA ILE A 19 33.43 -4.87 24.52
C ILE A 19 32.91 -3.42 24.39
N LEU A 20 32.96 -2.90 23.17
CA LEU A 20 32.16 -1.75 22.76
C LEU A 20 30.69 -2.09 23.01
N VAL A 21 30.17 -1.66 24.16
CA VAL A 21 28.72 -1.62 24.41
C VAL A 21 28.14 -0.63 23.42
N ARG A 22 27.67 -1.13 22.27
CA ARG A 22 26.84 -0.35 21.36
C ARG A 22 25.57 0.00 22.13
N GLY A 23 25.46 1.24 22.59
CA GLY A 23 24.21 1.78 23.05
C GLY A 23 23.20 1.65 21.92
N PHE A 24 22.15 0.85 22.12
CA PHE A 24 21.01 0.86 21.23
C PHE A 24 20.40 2.26 21.27
N ALA A 25 20.50 3.01 20.19
CA ALA A 25 19.77 4.25 20.03
C ALA A 25 18.28 3.88 19.89
N THR A 26 17.51 4.05 20.95
CA THR A 26 16.05 4.06 20.86
C THR A 26 15.66 5.41 20.30
N SER A 27 15.48 5.50 18.98
CA SER A 27 14.71 6.60 18.42
C SER A 27 13.30 6.52 19.01
N ASN A 28 12.91 7.51 19.82
CA ASN A 28 11.50 7.64 20.19
C ASN A 28 10.69 7.70 18.90
N VAL A 29 9.71 6.80 18.76
CA VAL A 29 8.68 6.96 17.72
C VAL A 29 7.89 8.19 18.15
N VAL A 30 8.18 9.33 17.53
CA VAL A 30 7.42 10.55 17.75
C VAL A 30 6.12 10.37 16.98
N ASN A 31 5.06 9.97 17.68
CA ASN A 31 3.72 9.97 17.11
C ASN A 31 3.33 11.42 16.80
N GLU A 32 2.98 11.72 15.56
CA GLU A 32 2.54 13.04 15.15
C GLU A 32 1.02 13.19 15.31
N ASN A 33 0.59 14.39 15.74
CA ASN A 33 -0.80 14.79 15.71
C ASN A 33 -1.04 15.68 14.48
N HIS A 34 -1.85 15.20 13.54
CA HIS A 34 -2.27 15.95 12.37
C HIS A 34 -3.69 16.47 12.56
N LYS A 35 -4.00 17.62 11.97
CA LYS A 35 -5.37 18.16 11.93
C LYS A 35 -5.69 18.70 10.54
N CYS A 36 -6.89 18.43 10.06
CA CYS A 36 -7.34 18.90 8.75
C CYS A 36 -8.84 19.19 8.74
N LYS A 37 -9.29 19.91 7.71
CA LYS A 37 -10.72 20.12 7.51
C LYS A 37 -11.38 18.88 6.90
N VAL A 38 -10.70 18.23 5.96
CA VAL A 38 -11.18 16.99 5.35
C VAL A 38 -10.08 15.94 5.37
N LEU A 39 -10.35 14.80 6.01
CA LEU A 39 -9.54 13.60 5.89
C LEU A 39 -10.13 12.69 4.82
N VAL A 40 -9.32 12.30 3.84
CA VAL A 40 -9.64 11.28 2.85
C VAL A 40 -8.83 10.03 3.16
N VAL A 41 -9.50 8.93 3.53
CA VAL A 41 -8.84 7.64 3.77
C VAL A 41 -8.97 6.77 2.52
N GLY A 42 -7.84 6.52 1.86
CA GLY A 42 -7.74 5.85 0.57
C GLY A 42 -7.50 6.84 -0.57
N GLY A 43 -6.37 6.68 -1.27
CA GLY A 43 -5.93 7.48 -2.41
C GLY A 43 -6.28 6.86 -3.76
N GLY A 44 -7.19 5.88 -3.80
CA GLY A 44 -7.67 5.24 -5.02
C GLY A 44 -8.48 6.17 -5.92
N ALA A 45 -9.22 5.61 -6.89
CA ALA A 45 -9.99 6.40 -7.85
C ALA A 45 -10.97 7.39 -7.17
N GLY A 46 -11.79 6.91 -6.23
CA GLY A 46 -12.77 7.75 -5.53
C GLY A 46 -12.10 8.83 -4.66
N GLY A 47 -11.11 8.43 -3.85
CA GLY A 47 -10.43 9.35 -2.94
C GLY A 47 -9.67 10.44 -3.66
N CYS A 48 -8.89 10.08 -4.69
CA CYS A 48 -8.15 11.05 -5.51
C CYS A 48 -9.08 12.06 -6.19
N SER A 49 -10.20 11.61 -6.77
CA SER A 49 -11.14 12.49 -7.47
C SER A 49 -11.82 13.48 -6.53
N VAL A 50 -12.29 13.03 -5.36
CA VAL A 50 -12.96 13.92 -4.41
C VAL A 50 -11.96 14.84 -3.72
N ALA A 51 -10.78 14.34 -3.35
CA ALA A 51 -9.71 15.14 -2.76
C ALA A 51 -9.32 16.30 -3.68
N ALA A 52 -9.18 16.07 -4.99
CA ALA A 52 -8.84 17.12 -5.96
C ALA A 52 -9.89 18.25 -6.00
N LYS A 53 -11.18 17.89 -5.98
CA LYS A 53 -12.26 18.87 -5.95
C LYS A 53 -12.26 19.68 -4.65
N LEU A 54 -12.06 19.00 -3.51
CA LEU A 54 -12.08 19.65 -2.20
C LEU A 54 -10.84 20.50 -1.95
N SER A 55 -9.65 20.04 -2.31
CA SER A 55 -8.41 20.79 -2.13
C SER A 55 -8.42 22.08 -2.96
N ASN A 56 -8.95 22.04 -4.19
CA ASN A 56 -9.11 23.24 -5.01
C ASN A 56 -10.08 24.27 -4.40
N LYS A 57 -11.10 23.81 -3.67
CA LYS A 57 -12.10 24.69 -3.04
C LYS A 57 -11.65 25.22 -1.68
N LEU A 58 -10.92 24.42 -0.91
CA LEU A 58 -10.54 24.72 0.47
C LEU A 58 -9.16 25.38 0.59
N GLY A 59 -8.31 25.22 -0.41
CA GLY A 59 -6.92 25.69 -0.40
C GLY A 59 -5.94 24.68 0.18
N GLU A 60 -4.67 25.06 0.16
CA GLU A 60 -3.53 24.23 0.56
C GLU A 60 -3.62 23.78 2.03
N GLY A 61 -3.24 22.53 2.29
CA GLY A 61 -3.13 21.98 3.65
C GLY A 61 -4.47 21.72 4.37
N LYS A 62 -5.62 21.99 3.73
CA LYS A 62 -6.95 21.72 4.33
C LYS A 62 -7.42 20.29 4.15
N VAL A 63 -6.88 19.57 3.16
CA VAL A 63 -7.21 18.19 2.85
C VAL A 63 -5.99 17.31 3.12
N ILE A 64 -6.16 16.26 3.92
CA ILE A 64 -5.17 15.19 4.08
C ILE A 64 -5.68 13.94 3.35
N ILE A 65 -4.81 13.29 2.59
CA ILE A 65 -5.06 11.98 1.97
C ILE A 65 -4.18 10.96 2.68
N LEU A 66 -4.79 10.00 3.36
CA LEU A 66 -4.12 8.86 4.01
C LEU A 66 -4.12 7.67 3.06
N GLU A 67 -2.96 7.33 2.50
CA GLU A 67 -2.81 6.26 1.50
C GLU A 67 -1.40 5.64 1.57
N PRO A 68 -1.25 4.34 1.81
CA PRO A 68 0.06 3.71 1.92
C PRO A 68 0.75 3.41 0.58
N ALA A 69 -0.01 3.21 -0.51
CA ALA A 69 0.53 2.68 -1.76
C ALA A 69 1.38 3.71 -2.54
N ASP A 70 2.48 3.22 -3.12
CA ASP A 70 3.34 4.00 -4.02
C ASP A 70 2.81 4.15 -5.43
N LYS A 71 1.84 3.33 -5.83
CA LYS A 71 1.32 3.25 -7.19
C LYS A 71 -0.19 3.39 -7.19
N HIS A 72 -0.69 4.23 -8.09
CA HIS A 72 -2.12 4.32 -8.40
C HIS A 72 -2.41 3.55 -9.69
N TYR A 73 -3.28 2.56 -9.60
CA TYR A 73 -3.66 1.70 -10.73
C TYR A 73 -5.01 2.12 -11.33
N TYR A 74 -5.04 2.32 -12.64
CA TYR A 74 -6.26 2.29 -13.45
C TYR A 74 -6.66 0.83 -13.73
N GLN A 75 -7.25 0.22 -12.70
CA GLN A 75 -7.62 -1.21 -12.68
C GLN A 75 -8.54 -1.68 -13.83
N PRO A 76 -9.43 -0.86 -14.45
CA PRO A 76 -10.18 -1.30 -15.62
C PRO A 76 -9.30 -1.83 -16.77
N MET A 77 -8.05 -1.34 -16.88
CA MET A 77 -7.09 -1.79 -17.89
C MET A 77 -6.63 -3.24 -17.68
N PHE A 78 -6.78 -3.82 -16.49
CA PHE A 78 -6.36 -5.19 -16.19
C PHE A 78 -7.07 -6.24 -17.06
N THR A 79 -8.29 -5.96 -17.52
CA THR A 79 -8.97 -6.85 -18.49
C THR A 79 -8.21 -6.92 -19.82
N LEU A 80 -7.72 -5.78 -20.31
CA LEU A 80 -6.98 -5.69 -21.57
C LEU A 80 -5.57 -6.30 -21.44
N ILE A 81 -4.96 -6.17 -20.25
CA ILE A 81 -3.68 -6.81 -19.94
C ILE A 81 -3.82 -8.33 -19.95
N GLY A 82 -4.87 -8.85 -19.29
CA GLY A 82 -5.14 -10.29 -19.31
C GLY A 82 -5.43 -10.85 -20.71
N GLY A 83 -5.87 -9.99 -21.64
CA GLY A 83 -6.04 -10.31 -23.05
C GLY A 83 -4.82 -10.04 -23.95
N GLY A 84 -3.69 -9.58 -23.41
CA GLY A 84 -2.48 -9.32 -24.17
C GLY A 84 -2.47 -8.03 -25.01
N ILE A 85 -3.45 -7.13 -24.80
CA ILE A 85 -3.60 -5.87 -25.58
C ILE A 85 -2.83 -4.70 -24.93
N LYS A 86 -2.62 -4.77 -23.62
CA LYS A 86 -1.92 -3.75 -22.81
C LYS A 86 -0.92 -4.42 -21.87
N THR A 87 -0.03 -3.62 -21.29
CA THR A 87 0.93 -4.08 -20.28
C THR A 87 0.59 -3.53 -18.90
N LEU A 88 1.06 -4.19 -17.83
CA LEU A 88 0.88 -3.69 -16.47
C LEU A 88 1.43 -2.27 -16.29
N ASN A 89 2.53 -1.92 -16.95
CA ASN A 89 3.13 -0.58 -16.87
C ASN A 89 2.22 0.52 -17.44
N ASP A 90 1.37 0.20 -18.41
CA ASP A 90 0.39 1.16 -18.95
C ASP A 90 -0.72 1.51 -17.94
N SER A 91 -0.92 0.65 -16.93
CA SER A 91 -2.05 0.73 -16.02
C SER A 91 -1.79 1.57 -14.77
N TYR A 92 -0.57 2.01 -14.50
CA TYR A 92 -0.28 2.73 -13.25
C TYR A 92 0.58 3.98 -13.42
N ARG A 93 0.46 4.86 -12.43
CA ARG A 93 1.37 6.00 -12.22
C ARG A 93 1.87 6.00 -10.77
N PRO A 94 3.03 6.60 -10.48
CA PRO A 94 3.42 6.87 -9.09
C PRO A 94 2.32 7.67 -8.37
N MET A 95 1.97 7.29 -7.14
CA MET A 95 0.91 7.90 -6.34
C MET A 95 1.12 9.41 -6.20
N ALA A 96 2.35 9.83 -5.90
CA ALA A 96 2.76 11.23 -5.81
C ALA A 96 2.44 12.08 -7.05
N LYS A 97 2.38 11.46 -8.24
CA LYS A 97 2.10 12.17 -9.51
C LYS A 97 0.61 12.34 -9.80
N VAL A 98 -0.26 11.64 -9.09
CA VAL A 98 -1.72 11.67 -9.33
C VAL A 98 -2.49 12.34 -8.21
N LEU A 99 -1.98 12.31 -6.98
CA LEU A 99 -2.62 13.01 -5.88
C LEU A 99 -2.58 14.53 -6.12
N PRO A 100 -3.65 15.26 -5.73
CA PRO A 100 -3.74 16.70 -5.97
C PRO A 100 -2.69 17.47 -5.16
N ALA A 101 -1.96 18.38 -5.82
CA ALA A 101 -0.84 19.11 -5.23
C ALA A 101 -1.20 19.95 -4.00
N LEU A 102 -2.45 20.41 -3.89
CA LEU A 102 -2.94 21.22 -2.75
C LEU A 102 -3.31 20.36 -1.52
N ALA A 103 -3.38 19.03 -1.64
CA ALA A 103 -3.63 18.13 -0.52
C ALA A 103 -2.31 17.58 0.05
N LYS A 104 -2.27 17.39 1.37
CA LYS A 104 -1.15 16.70 2.02
C LYS A 104 -1.34 15.20 1.88
N TRP A 105 -0.39 14.51 1.25
CA TRP A 105 -0.33 13.05 1.25
C TRP A 105 0.37 12.56 2.52
N LEU A 106 -0.34 11.82 3.36
CA LEU A 106 0.23 11.06 4.45
C LEU A 106 0.36 9.61 4.01
N LYS A 107 1.61 9.17 3.77
CA LYS A 107 1.91 7.83 3.28
C LYS A 107 1.94 6.82 4.41
N ASP A 108 0.75 6.44 4.87
CA ASP A 108 0.54 5.47 5.94
C ASP A 108 -0.83 4.77 5.77
N SER A 109 -1.09 3.73 6.55
CA SER A 109 -2.35 2.99 6.59
C SER A 109 -3.20 3.42 7.79
N ALA A 110 -4.51 3.58 7.60
CA ALA A 110 -5.44 3.66 8.72
C ALA A 110 -5.55 2.31 9.43
N VAL A 111 -5.49 2.30 10.77
CA VAL A 111 -5.66 1.08 11.58
C VAL A 111 -6.82 1.17 12.56
N LYS A 112 -7.29 2.38 12.88
CA LYS A 112 -8.42 2.59 13.79
C LYS A 112 -9.16 3.87 13.44
N PHE A 113 -10.49 3.79 13.43
CA PHE A 113 -11.39 4.94 13.31
C PHE A 113 -12.03 5.20 14.68
N GLU A 114 -12.00 6.46 15.13
CA GLU A 114 -12.71 6.95 16.32
C GLU A 114 -13.67 8.07 15.90
N PRO A 115 -14.83 7.72 15.31
CA PRO A 115 -15.78 8.71 14.80
C PRO A 115 -16.31 9.64 15.89
N GLU A 116 -16.50 9.15 17.12
CA GLU A 116 -16.95 9.96 18.27
C GLU A 116 -15.97 11.10 18.63
N ASN A 117 -14.69 10.91 18.30
CA ASN A 117 -13.63 11.89 18.55
C ASN A 117 -13.18 12.60 17.27
N ASN A 118 -13.86 12.37 16.14
CA ASN A 118 -13.44 12.79 14.81
C ASN A 118 -11.95 12.50 14.51
N ALA A 119 -11.50 11.27 14.79
CA ALA A 119 -10.10 10.89 14.66
C ALA A 119 -9.88 9.57 13.91
N VAL A 120 -8.74 9.48 13.21
CA VAL A 120 -8.19 8.23 12.64
C VAL A 120 -6.77 8.04 13.16
N TYR A 121 -6.43 6.80 13.52
CA TYR A 121 -5.06 6.41 13.89
C TYR A 121 -4.42 5.64 12.76
N THR A 122 -3.13 5.88 12.57
CA THR A 122 -2.34 5.25 11.51
C THR A 122 -1.45 4.13 12.03
N ALA A 123 -0.91 3.30 11.13
CA ALA A 123 -0.04 2.18 11.51
C ALA A 123 1.28 2.64 12.15
N ASN A 124 1.77 3.83 11.82
CA ASN A 124 2.95 4.41 12.46
C ASN A 124 2.66 5.04 13.83
N GLY A 125 1.40 5.08 14.28
CA GLY A 125 1.01 5.61 15.58
C GLY A 125 0.51 7.06 15.58
N ASP A 126 0.43 7.70 14.40
CA ASP A 126 -0.09 9.07 14.28
C ASP A 126 -1.59 9.13 14.55
N LYS A 127 -2.05 10.27 15.07
CA LYS A 127 -3.48 10.61 15.18
C LYS A 127 -3.80 11.73 14.19
N ILE A 128 -4.88 11.56 13.42
CA ILE A 128 -5.38 12.56 12.48
C ILE A 128 -6.78 12.98 12.91
N GLU A 129 -6.94 14.23 13.31
CA GLU A 129 -8.23 14.85 13.62
C GLU A 129 -8.81 15.54 12.38
N TYR A 130 -10.14 15.47 12.21
CA TYR A 130 -10.84 16.01 11.05
C TYR A 130 -12.13 16.75 11.40
N ASP A 131 -12.58 17.67 10.54
CA ASP A 131 -13.95 18.20 10.59
C ASP A 131 -14.90 17.30 9.77
N PHE A 132 -14.42 16.77 8.64
CA PHE A 132 -15.14 15.84 7.77
C PHE A 132 -14.25 14.65 7.37
N LEU A 133 -14.85 13.46 7.32
CA LEU A 133 -14.19 12.23 6.89
C LEU A 133 -14.81 11.72 5.58
N LEU A 134 -13.95 11.42 4.61
CA LEU A 134 -14.29 10.67 3.41
C LEU A 134 -13.59 9.30 3.46
N VAL A 135 -14.37 8.23 3.45
CA VAL A 135 -13.86 6.85 3.40
C VAL A 135 -13.92 6.35 1.95
N ALA A 136 -12.76 6.12 1.34
CA ALA A 136 -12.60 5.72 -0.06
C ALA A 136 -11.61 4.53 -0.21
N VAL A 137 -11.67 3.57 0.71
CA VAL A 137 -10.71 2.45 0.84
C VAL A 137 -10.87 1.32 -0.18
N GLY A 138 -11.93 1.34 -0.99
CA GLY A 138 -12.18 0.33 -2.02
C GLY A 138 -12.61 -1.03 -1.45
N LEU A 139 -12.21 -2.11 -2.13
CA LEU A 139 -12.57 -3.49 -1.80
C LEU A 139 -11.32 -4.37 -1.66
N GLN A 140 -11.34 -5.26 -0.67
CA GLN A 140 -10.25 -6.20 -0.39
C GLN A 140 -10.41 -7.51 -1.18
N LEU A 141 -9.31 -7.99 -1.78
CA LEU A 141 -9.27 -9.25 -2.50
C LEU A 141 -8.85 -10.38 -1.55
N ASN A 142 -9.80 -11.26 -1.21
CA ASN A 142 -9.59 -12.35 -0.25
C ASN A 142 -9.32 -13.68 -0.96
N TYR A 143 -8.20 -13.77 -1.68
CA TYR A 143 -7.80 -14.99 -2.39
C TYR A 143 -7.57 -16.18 -1.45
N ASP A 144 -7.19 -15.92 -0.20
CA ASP A 144 -6.98 -16.88 0.89
C ASP A 144 -8.25 -17.63 1.30
N LYS A 145 -9.43 -17.11 0.95
CA LYS A 145 -10.71 -17.77 1.24
C LYS A 145 -11.02 -18.95 0.31
N ILE A 146 -10.26 -19.13 -0.76
CA ILE A 146 -10.36 -20.29 -1.64
C ILE A 146 -9.18 -21.23 -1.32
N PRO A 147 -9.44 -22.42 -0.75
CA PRO A 147 -8.37 -23.36 -0.42
C PRO A 147 -7.48 -23.67 -1.61
N GLY A 148 -6.16 -23.53 -1.44
CA GLY A 148 -5.16 -23.81 -2.48
C GLY A 148 -4.96 -22.70 -3.52
N LEU A 149 -5.76 -21.62 -3.49
CA LEU A 149 -5.71 -20.60 -4.55
C LEU A 149 -4.44 -19.74 -4.46
N VAL A 150 -4.01 -19.37 -3.25
CA VAL A 150 -2.80 -18.53 -3.08
C VAL A 150 -1.56 -19.31 -3.51
N GLU A 151 -1.49 -20.60 -3.19
CA GLU A 151 -0.45 -21.53 -3.60
C GLU A 151 -0.45 -21.67 -5.12
N ALA A 152 -1.62 -21.95 -5.73
CA ALA A 152 -1.74 -22.09 -7.17
C ALA A 152 -1.37 -20.79 -7.93
N LEU A 153 -1.79 -19.62 -7.42
CA LEU A 153 -1.38 -18.31 -7.93
C LEU A 153 0.08 -17.97 -7.64
N SER A 154 0.81 -18.76 -6.85
CA SER A 154 2.23 -18.55 -6.60
C SER A 154 3.12 -19.37 -7.53
N ILE A 155 2.58 -20.39 -8.20
CA ILE A 155 3.32 -21.24 -9.16
C ILE A 155 3.73 -20.40 -10.40
N PRO A 156 5.02 -20.22 -10.67
CA PRO A 156 5.49 -19.55 -11.88
C PRO A 156 5.02 -20.31 -13.13
N LYS A 157 4.48 -19.59 -14.11
CA LYS A 157 3.89 -20.18 -15.34
C LYS A 157 2.83 -21.25 -15.07
N GLY A 158 2.19 -21.21 -13.89
CA GLY A 158 1.05 -22.07 -13.54
C GLY A 158 -0.18 -21.77 -14.40
N LYS A 159 -1.16 -22.68 -14.35
CA LYS A 159 -2.40 -22.59 -15.14
C LYS A 159 -3.50 -21.75 -14.47
N VAL A 160 -3.29 -21.31 -13.22
CA VAL A 160 -4.23 -20.50 -12.45
C VAL A 160 -3.79 -19.04 -12.49
N CYS A 161 -4.71 -18.16 -12.88
CA CYS A 161 -4.45 -16.73 -13.10
C CYS A 161 -5.60 -15.85 -12.58
N SER A 162 -5.37 -14.54 -12.47
CA SER A 162 -6.40 -13.60 -12.05
C SER A 162 -6.12 -12.18 -12.57
N ASN A 163 -7.10 -11.59 -13.24
CA ASN A 163 -7.04 -10.19 -13.71
C ASN A 163 -7.35 -9.16 -12.62
N TYR A 164 -7.65 -9.58 -11.39
CA TYR A 164 -8.07 -8.66 -10.33
C TYR A 164 -6.92 -8.03 -9.54
N SER A 165 -5.70 -8.54 -9.71
CA SER A 165 -4.52 -8.14 -8.96
C SER A 165 -3.35 -7.80 -9.89
N PRO A 166 -2.63 -6.67 -9.65
CA PRO A 166 -1.42 -6.36 -10.40
C PRO A 166 -0.31 -7.41 -10.21
N LYS A 167 -0.37 -8.24 -9.16
CA LYS A 167 0.57 -9.35 -8.91
C LYS A 167 0.37 -10.52 -9.89
N TYR A 168 -0.85 -10.69 -10.42
CA TYR A 168 -1.25 -11.89 -11.15
C TYR A 168 -1.75 -11.62 -12.57
N VAL A 169 -2.09 -10.37 -12.91
CA VAL A 169 -2.75 -10.02 -14.18
C VAL A 169 -1.95 -10.39 -15.43
N ASP A 170 -0.62 -10.25 -15.41
CA ASP A 170 0.24 -10.57 -16.57
C ASP A 170 0.28 -12.08 -16.90
N ARG A 171 -0.27 -12.93 -16.03
CA ARG A 171 -0.25 -14.40 -16.22
C ARG A 171 -1.37 -14.90 -17.10
N THR A 172 -2.49 -14.19 -17.14
CA THR A 172 -3.69 -14.66 -17.82
C THR A 172 -3.44 -14.86 -19.31
N PHE A 173 -2.82 -13.87 -19.96
CA PHE A 173 -2.49 -13.96 -21.38
C PHE A 173 -1.49 -15.09 -21.68
N GLU A 174 -0.46 -15.25 -20.85
CA GLU A 174 0.52 -16.33 -21.02
C GLU A 174 -0.11 -17.72 -20.82
N ALA A 175 -1.01 -17.87 -19.85
CA ALA A 175 -1.75 -19.12 -19.64
C ALA A 175 -2.65 -19.45 -20.84
N LEU A 176 -3.32 -18.45 -21.41
CA LEU A 176 -4.15 -18.60 -22.62
C LEU A 176 -3.31 -19.00 -23.84
N LYS A 177 -2.16 -18.34 -24.07
CA LYS A 177 -1.23 -18.71 -25.16
C LYS A 177 -0.66 -20.12 -25.02
N ALA A 178 -0.36 -20.54 -23.80
CA ALA A 178 0.21 -21.86 -23.52
C ALA A 178 -0.84 -22.99 -23.59
N PHE A 179 -2.13 -22.65 -23.51
CA PHE A 179 -3.22 -23.61 -23.60
C PHE A 179 -3.26 -24.31 -24.97
N LYS A 180 -3.60 -25.60 -24.97
CA LYS A 180 -3.65 -26.44 -26.18
C LYS A 180 -4.95 -27.21 -26.31
N SER A 181 -5.40 -27.83 -25.21
CA SER A 181 -6.63 -28.62 -25.17
C SER A 181 -7.12 -28.79 -23.73
N GLY A 182 -8.40 -29.15 -23.58
CA GLY A 182 -9.08 -29.35 -22.30
C GLY A 182 -10.08 -28.24 -21.99
N ASN A 183 -10.27 -27.94 -20.70
CA ASN A 183 -11.22 -26.94 -20.23
C ASN A 183 -10.50 -25.65 -19.83
N VAL A 184 -11.05 -24.51 -20.26
CA VAL A 184 -10.71 -23.19 -19.71
C VAL A 184 -11.88 -22.75 -18.85
N ILE A 185 -11.65 -22.60 -17.54
CA ILE A 185 -12.71 -22.30 -16.57
C ILE A 185 -12.55 -20.87 -16.07
N PHE A 186 -13.63 -20.12 -16.15
CA PHE A 186 -13.74 -18.77 -15.63
C PHE A 186 -14.74 -18.76 -14.47
N THR A 187 -14.40 -18.08 -13.38
CA THR A 187 -15.17 -18.15 -12.13
C THR A 187 -15.76 -16.80 -11.75
N TYR A 188 -16.91 -16.83 -11.06
CA TYR A 188 -17.52 -15.67 -10.42
C TYR A 188 -17.72 -15.99 -8.94
N PRO A 189 -17.24 -15.15 -7.99
CA PRO A 189 -17.33 -15.46 -6.56
C PRO A 189 -18.75 -15.26 -6.02
N ASN A 190 -19.11 -15.98 -4.97
CA ASN A 190 -20.34 -15.73 -4.20
C ASN A 190 -20.15 -14.60 -3.17
N SER A 191 -19.70 -13.44 -3.65
CA SER A 191 -19.49 -12.23 -2.85
C SER A 191 -19.72 -10.99 -3.70
N PRO A 192 -19.91 -9.80 -3.10
CA PRO A 192 -19.81 -8.55 -3.83
C PRO A 192 -18.46 -8.46 -4.56
N VAL A 193 -18.47 -7.91 -5.78
CA VAL A 193 -17.29 -7.81 -6.64
C VAL A 193 -17.19 -6.43 -7.27
N LYS A 194 -15.96 -5.93 -7.45
CA LYS A 194 -15.71 -4.75 -8.27
C LYS A 194 -15.78 -5.13 -9.75
N CYS A 195 -16.50 -4.34 -10.55
CA CYS A 195 -16.71 -4.60 -11.98
C CYS A 195 -17.24 -6.03 -12.26
N PRO A 196 -18.54 -6.30 -12.01
CA PRO A 196 -19.11 -7.64 -12.17
C PRO A 196 -19.05 -8.18 -13.61
N GLY A 197 -18.85 -7.33 -14.63
CA GLY A 197 -18.63 -7.81 -16.00
C GLY A 197 -17.23 -8.36 -16.28
N ALA A 198 -16.21 -8.01 -15.47
CA ALA A 198 -14.82 -8.38 -15.76
C ALA A 198 -14.53 -9.90 -15.84
N PRO A 199 -15.16 -10.77 -15.02
CA PRO A 199 -14.96 -12.22 -15.13
C PRO A 199 -15.45 -12.79 -16.46
N GLN A 200 -16.48 -12.19 -17.07
CA GLN A 200 -17.01 -12.59 -18.37
C GLN A 200 -16.26 -11.93 -19.53
N LYS A 201 -15.79 -10.68 -19.37
CA LYS A 201 -15.02 -10.00 -20.43
C LYS A 201 -13.80 -10.80 -20.88
N ILE A 202 -13.04 -11.34 -19.93
CA ILE A 202 -11.86 -12.14 -20.27
C ILE A 202 -12.23 -13.45 -20.96
N LEU A 203 -13.37 -14.05 -20.63
CA LEU A 203 -13.88 -15.23 -21.33
C LEU A 203 -14.15 -14.95 -22.81
N TYR A 204 -14.64 -13.75 -23.16
CA TYR A 204 -14.88 -13.37 -24.56
C TYR A 204 -13.63 -12.92 -25.32
N ILE A 205 -12.57 -12.52 -24.60
CA ILE A 205 -11.28 -12.12 -25.19
C ILE A 205 -10.37 -13.34 -25.41
N ALA A 206 -10.52 -14.37 -24.58
CA ALA A 206 -9.73 -15.59 -24.55
C ALA A 206 -9.86 -16.46 -25.81
#